data_AF-A0A925N7M1-F1
#
_entry.id   AF-A0A925N7M1-F1
#
_cell.length_a   1.000
_cell.length_b   1.000
_cell.length_c   1.000
_cell.angle_alpha   90.00
_cell.angle_beta   90.00
_cell.angle_gamma   90.00
#
_symmetry.space_group_name_H-M   'P 1'
#
loop_
_entity.id
_entity.type
_entity.pdbx_description
1 polymer ?
#
loop_
_entity_poly.entity_id
_entity_poly.type
_entity_poly.pdbx_seq_one_letter_code
_entity_poly.pdbx_strand_id
1 'polypeptide(L)'
;FVPTVYLYDNFPGGVGLSEPLWQRQAELVQRARELVERCDCVAGCPACVGPVLAVDESKLDATPKQLALRVLGLLVAADGDE
;
A
#
# COMPACT_ATOMS: atom_id res chain seq x y z
N PHE A 1 9.69 15.32 -9.85
CA PHE A 1 8.81 14.80 -8.78
C PHE A 1 8.88 13.30 -8.84
N VAL A 2 9.27 12.63 -7.74
CA VAL A 2 9.26 11.17 -7.62
C VAL A 2 8.15 10.85 -6.61
N PRO A 3 7.15 10.03 -6.96
CA PRO A 3 6.14 9.60 -5.99
C PRO A 3 6.84 8.85 -4.83
N THR A 4 6.65 9.32 -3.61
CA THR A 4 7.29 8.75 -2.41
C THR A 4 6.26 8.56 -1.32
N VAL A 5 6.31 7.39 -0.67
CA VAL A 5 5.49 7.06 0.51
C VAL A 5 6.39 7.17 1.74
N TYR A 6 5.90 7.85 2.77
CA TYR A 6 6.60 8.00 4.05
C TYR A 6 5.82 7.30 5.15
N LEU A 7 6.53 6.55 6.00
CA LEU A 7 6.01 5.97 7.22
C LEU A 7 6.82 6.52 8.39
N TYR A 8 6.15 7.14 9.36
CA TYR A 8 6.79 7.80 10.48
C TYR A 8 6.00 7.62 11.78
N ASP A 9 6.69 7.73 12.91
CA ASP A 9 6.08 7.68 14.23
C ASP A 9 5.33 8.99 14.49
N ASN A 10 4.00 8.94 14.59
CA ASN A 10 3.19 10.10 14.96
C ASN A 10 3.19 10.34 16.48
N PHE A 11 4.37 10.39 17.08
CA PHE A 11 4.59 10.67 18.50
C PHE A 11 5.79 11.62 18.67
N PRO A 12 5.70 12.66 19.53
CA PRO A 12 6.81 13.58 19.73
C PRO A 12 8.09 12.86 20.16
N GLY A 13 9.19 13.06 19.42
CA GLY A 13 10.48 12.40 19.66
C GLY A 13 10.61 10.98 19.10
N GLY A 14 9.53 10.41 18.55
CA GLY A 14 9.50 9.04 18.04
C GLY A 14 9.46 7.98 19.14
N VAL A 15 8.86 6.84 18.82
CA VAL A 15 8.79 5.66 19.71
C VAL A 15 9.64 4.50 19.19
N GLY A 16 10.26 4.67 18.02
CA GLY A 16 11.17 3.70 17.41
C GLY A 16 10.46 2.64 16.56
N LEU A 17 9.26 2.90 16.04
CA LEU A 17 8.56 1.94 15.17
C LEU A 17 9.04 2.02 13.71
N SER A 18 9.36 3.23 13.25
CA SER A 18 9.72 3.48 11.85
C SER A 18 11.04 2.81 11.44
N GLU A 19 12.05 2.79 12.33
CA GLU A 19 13.36 2.18 12.06
C GLU A 19 13.28 0.68 11.71
N PRO A 20 12.68 -0.19 12.54
CA PRO A 20 12.56 -1.61 12.19
C PRO A 20 11.65 -1.86 10.99
N LEU A 21 10.66 -0.99 10.74
CA LEU A 21 9.81 -1.07 9.55
C LEU A 21 10.60 -0.72 8.28
N TRP A 22 11.52 0.24 8.35
CA TRP A 22 12.43 0.58 7.25
C TRP A 22 13.39 -0.56 6.94
N GLN A 23 14.01 -1.16 7.96
CA GLN A 23 14.88 -2.33 7.79
C GLN A 23 14.17 -3.54 7.14
N ARG A 24 12.83 -3.63 7.29
CA ARG A 24 11.99 -4.69 6.72
C ARG A 24 11.04 -4.18 5.65
N GLN A 25 11.38 -3.08 4.98
CA GLN A 25 10.44 -2.40 4.10
C GLN A 25 9.99 -3.26 2.91
N ALA A 26 10.89 -4.06 2.33
CA ALA A 26 10.54 -5.03 1.30
C ALA A 26 9.50 -6.07 1.78
N GLU A 27 9.66 -6.61 2.99
CA GLU A 27 8.68 -7.51 3.61
C GLU A 27 7.35 -6.77 3.83
N LEU A 28 7.40 -5.54 4.35
CA LEU A 28 6.20 -4.74 4.60
C LEU A 28 5.38 -4.52 3.33
N VAL A 29 6.02 -4.12 2.22
CA VAL A 29 5.36 -3.91 0.92
C VAL A 29 4.81 -5.22 0.35
N GLN A 30 5.59 -6.31 0.43
CA GLN A 30 5.12 -7.64 0.00
C GLN A 30 3.87 -8.07 0.77
N ARG A 31 3.86 -7.92 2.10
CA ARG A 31 2.71 -8.27 2.94
C ARG A 31 1.49 -7.39 2.65
N ALA A 32 1.70 -6.10 2.39
CA ALA A 32 0.63 -5.20 1.98
C ALA A 32 0.00 -5.66 0.65
N ARG A 33 0.83 -6.07 -0.31
CA ARG A 33 0.35 -6.65 -1.59
C ARG A 33 -0.47 -7.92 -1.37
N GLU A 34 0.06 -8.87 -0.60
CA GLU A 34 -0.64 -10.13 -0.27
C GLU A 34 -2.00 -9.87 0.39
N LEU A 35 -2.08 -8.88 1.29
CA LEU A 35 -3.31 -8.48 1.97
C LEU A 35 -4.36 -7.97 0.98
N VAL A 36 -3.96 -7.13 0.02
CA VAL A 36 -4.88 -6.59 -0.99
C VAL A 36 -5.31 -7.67 -1.99
N GLU A 37 -4.40 -8.57 -2.39
CA GLU A 37 -4.69 -9.69 -3.31
C GLU A 37 -5.71 -10.66 -2.72
N ARG A 38 -5.58 -11.00 -1.43
CA ARG A 38 -6.45 -11.96 -0.73
C ARG A 38 -7.81 -11.40 -0.30
N CYS A 39 -8.03 -10.10 -0.42
CA CYS A 39 -9.30 -9.51 -0.02
C CYS A 39 -10.39 -9.79 -1.06
N ASP A 40 -11.55 -10.33 -0.67
CA ASP A 40 -12.64 -10.71 -1.59
C ASP A 40 -13.47 -9.53 -2.15
N CYS A 41 -13.06 -8.28 -1.89
CA CYS A 41 -13.75 -7.11 -2.44
C CYS A 41 -13.47 -6.91 -3.95
N VAL A 42 -14.44 -6.31 -4.63
CA VAL A 42 -14.37 -6.01 -6.07
C VAL A 42 -13.53 -4.74 -6.33
N ALA A 43 -13.89 -3.64 -5.67
CA ALA A 43 -13.28 -2.33 -5.92
C ALA A 43 -12.30 -1.88 -4.82
N GLY A 44 -12.44 -2.43 -3.61
CA GLY A 44 -11.73 -2.01 -2.41
C GLY A 44 -12.67 -2.00 -1.20
N CYS A 45 -12.11 -2.02 0.01
CA CYS A 45 -12.88 -1.89 1.25
C CYS A 45 -12.02 -1.36 2.40
N PRO A 46 -12.63 -0.92 3.52
CA PRO A 46 -11.90 -0.41 4.69
C PRO A 46 -10.85 -1.35 5.28
N ALA A 47 -10.93 -2.66 4.99
CA ALA A 47 -9.98 -3.64 5.47
C ALA A 47 -8.73 -3.83 4.58
N CYS A 48 -8.74 -3.34 3.33
CA CYS A 48 -7.61 -3.50 2.41
C CYS A 48 -7.02 -2.17 1.94
N VAL A 49 -7.71 -1.48 1.04
CA VAL A 49 -7.25 -0.22 0.42
C VAL A 49 -7.88 1.02 1.05
N GLY A 50 -8.79 0.83 2.01
CA GLY A 50 -9.55 1.91 2.65
C GLY A 50 -10.96 2.09 2.07
N PRO A 51 -11.70 3.11 2.55
CA PRO A 51 -13.05 3.38 2.08
C PRO A 51 -13.06 3.73 0.59
N VAL A 52 -13.94 3.09 -0.17
CA VAL A 52 -14.16 3.36 -1.60
C VAL A 52 -15.37 4.26 -1.74
N LEU A 53 -15.26 5.31 -2.57
CA LEU A 53 -16.39 6.18 -2.89
C LEU A 53 -17.27 5.51 -3.96
N ALA A 54 -18.58 5.75 -3.92
CA ALA A 54 -19.53 5.18 -4.90
C ALA A 54 -19.16 5.50 -6.37
N VAL A 55 -18.50 6.64 -6.62
CA VAL A 55 -17.98 7.01 -7.96
C VAL A 55 -16.85 6.09 -8.43
N ASP A 56 -16.07 5.52 -7.51
CA ASP A 56 -14.94 4.65 -7.82
C ASP A 56 -15.36 3.18 -7.98
N GLU A 57 -16.59 2.81 -7.61
CA GLU A 57 -17.16 1.48 -7.88
C GLU A 57 -17.56 1.31 -9.36
N SER A 58 -17.89 2.41 -10.03
CA SER A 58 -18.40 2.44 -11.41
C SER A 58 -17.36 2.83 -12.47
N LYS A 59 -16.11 3.12 -12.06
CA LYS A 59 -15.01 3.37 -13.00
C LYS A 59 -14.67 2.09 -13.76
N LEU A 60 -15.02 2.10 -15.05
CA LEU A 60 -14.83 0.97 -15.98
C LEU A 60 -13.36 0.63 -16.24
N ASP A 61 -12.43 1.57 -16.03
CA ASP A 61 -11.05 1.43 -16.51
C ASP A 61 -10.10 0.84 -15.45
N ALA A 62 -10.29 1.16 -14.16
CA ALA A 62 -9.52 0.60 -13.05
C ALA A 62 -10.17 0.89 -11.69
N THR A 63 -10.32 -0.14 -10.86
CA THR A 63 -10.77 0.00 -9.47
C THR A 63 -9.63 0.45 -8.54
N PRO A 64 -9.91 1.06 -7.38
CA PRO A 64 -8.89 1.39 -6.38
C PRO A 64 -8.03 0.18 -5.97
N LYS A 65 -8.64 -1.01 -5.82
CA LYS A 65 -7.92 -2.27 -5.57
C LYS A 65 -6.91 -2.58 -6.67
N GLN A 66 -7.31 -2.49 -7.94
CA GLN A 66 -6.41 -2.75 -9.07
C GLN A 66 -5.25 -1.75 -9.12
N LEU A 67 -5.52 -0.46 -8.85
CA LEU A 67 -4.50 0.58 -8.81
C LEU A 67 -3.53 0.36 -7.64
N ALA A 68 -4.02 -0.01 -6.46
CA ALA A 68 -3.19 -0.33 -5.30
C ALA A 68 -2.25 -1.51 -5.59
N LEU A 69 -2.76 -2.59 -6.20
CA LEU A 69 -1.94 -3.75 -6.60
C LEU A 69 -0.85 -3.36 -7.60
N ARG A 70 -1.16 -2.46 -8.54
CA ARG A 70 -0.18 -1.95 -9.51
C ARG A 70 0.92 -1.16 -8.81
N VAL A 71 0.58 -0.22 -7.93
CA VAL A 71 1.55 0.60 -7.19
C VAL A 71 2.41 -0.27 -6.28
N LEU A 72 1.82 -1.19 -5.52
CA LEU A 72 2.56 -2.12 -4.66
C LEU A 72 3.51 -3.01 -5.48
N GLY A 73 3.11 -3.44 -6.67
CA GLY A 73 3.99 -4.17 -7.58
C GLY A 73 5.19 -3.36 -8.08
N LEU A 74 5.02 -2.06 -8.31
CA LEU A 74 6.13 -1.17 -8.69
C LEU A 74 7.08 -0.92 -7.51
N LEU A 75 6.57 -0.84 -6.28
CA LEU A 75 7.39 -0.68 -5.08
C LEU A 75 8.23 -1.93 -4.80
N VAL A 76 7.66 -3.14 -4.91
CA VAL A 76 8.44 -4.39 -4.77
C VAL A 76 9.58 -4.50 -5.78
N ALA A 77 9.36 -4.05 -7.02
CA ALA A 77 10.39 -4.10 -8.06
C ALA A 77 11.54 -3.10 -7.82
N ALA A 78 11.26 -1.95 -7.20
CA ALA A 78 12.26 -0.93 -6.91
C ALA A 78 13.21 -1.31 -5.77
N ASP A 79 12.77 -2.19 -4.86
CA ASP A 79 13.55 -2.62 -3.69
C ASP A 79 14.49 -3.80 -3.98
N GLY A 80 14.35 -4.45 -5.14
CA GLY A 80 15.16 -5.62 -5.53
C GLY A 80 16.46 -5.28 -6.28
N ASP A 81 16.74 -4.00 -6.52
CA ASP A 81 17.90 -3.48 -7.27
C ASP A 81 19.02 -2.92 -6.34
N GLU A 82 19.22 -3.52 -5.16
CA GLU A 82 20.34 -3.21 -4.24
C GLU A 82 21.26 -4.41 -4.00
#